data_AF-A0A9N9BXA6-F1
#
_entry.id   AF-A0A9N9BXA6-F1
#
_cell.length_a   1.000
_cell.length_b   1.000
_cell.length_c   1.000
_cell.angle_alpha   90.00
_cell.angle_beta   90.00
_cell.angle_gamma   90.00
#
_symmetry.space_group_name_H-M   'P 1'
#
loop_
_entity.id
_entity.type
_entity.pdbx_description
1 polymer ?
#
loop_
_entity_poly.entity_id
_entity_poly.type
_entity_poly.pdbx_seq_one_letter_code
_entity_poly.pdbx_strand_id
1 'polypeptide(L)'
;MNQQQIQRQEAVTAYDRQVTHEIFHDTMEFLEKYIEIAGYYPDWHARRQFPNNEVKRTIDGPEDAEECFSIVLLGLKNTIKHKPPFIQEEIKQEFYRWISSTGINENNSPERLQHILFGFHEILEGRSEKFDKDLKNSKQTLDHNSPEYAKELTTFFAAFQEPLQNQRDIAESLEGKKHDEINIENKFNGTVEQGQGILEKMANLVRSLPENFNFFQQEDQKEINANGQPSKNEPAENDDHMITDNANGEPPKDKPAENGDGMVTDNANGEPPQDKPAEN
;
A
#
# COMPACT_ATOMS: atom_id res chain seq x y z
N MET A 1 8.35 -7.92 -28.77
CA MET A 1 8.67 -7.22 -27.51
C MET A 1 9.69 -6.14 -27.84
N ASN A 2 9.43 -4.86 -27.50
CA ASN A 2 10.30 -3.75 -27.92
C ASN A 2 11.55 -3.67 -27.00
N GLN A 3 12.71 -3.22 -27.50
CA GLN A 3 13.98 -3.18 -26.74
C GLN A 3 13.87 -2.39 -25.42
N GLN A 4 13.03 -1.35 -25.37
CA GLN A 4 12.73 -0.61 -24.13
C GLN A 4 11.98 -1.45 -23.08
N GLN A 5 11.15 -2.41 -23.49
CA GLN A 5 10.46 -3.32 -22.54
C GLN A 5 11.45 -4.31 -21.93
N ILE A 6 12.42 -4.79 -22.70
CA ILE A 6 13.46 -5.71 -22.24
C ILE A 6 14.37 -5.01 -21.21
N GLN A 7 14.84 -3.78 -21.51
CA GLN A 7 15.64 -3.00 -20.57
C GLN A 7 14.91 -2.63 -19.27
N ARG A 8 13.59 -2.38 -19.33
CA ARG A 8 12.79 -2.11 -18.12
C ARG A 8 12.58 -3.35 -17.24
N GLN A 9 12.54 -4.54 -17.83
CA GLN A 9 12.48 -5.79 -17.06
C GLN A 9 13.82 -6.12 -16.39
N GLU A 10 14.93 -5.76 -17.04
CA GLU A 10 16.28 -5.95 -16.48
C GLU A 10 16.60 -5.04 -15.28
N ALA A 11 15.89 -3.93 -15.12
CA ALA A 11 16.09 -2.97 -14.02
C ALA A 11 15.28 -3.28 -12.76
N VAL A 12 14.43 -4.32 -12.78
CA VAL A 12 13.58 -4.67 -11.63
C VAL A 12 14.39 -5.48 -10.64
N THR A 13 14.56 -4.93 -9.44
CA THR A 13 15.27 -5.60 -8.35
C THR A 13 14.41 -6.67 -7.69
N ALA A 14 15.06 -7.64 -7.04
CA ALA A 14 14.37 -8.58 -6.15
C ALA A 14 13.59 -7.85 -5.05
N TYR A 15 14.20 -6.81 -4.48
CA TYR A 15 13.58 -5.96 -3.46
C TYR A 15 12.27 -5.35 -3.95
N ASP A 16 12.24 -4.75 -5.15
CA ASP A 16 11.04 -4.13 -5.69
C ASP A 16 9.87 -5.10 -5.80
N ARG A 17 10.14 -6.34 -6.22
CA ARG A 17 9.14 -7.40 -6.33
C ARG A 17 8.69 -7.86 -4.94
N GLN A 18 9.63 -8.18 -4.05
CA GLN A 18 9.37 -8.61 -2.68
C GLN A 18 8.46 -7.62 -1.93
N VAL A 19 8.85 -6.34 -1.89
CA VAL A 19 8.10 -5.31 -1.17
C VAL A 19 6.72 -5.07 -1.76
N THR A 20 6.57 -5.18 -3.08
CA THR A 20 5.25 -5.04 -3.70
C THR A 20 4.30 -6.15 -3.26
N HIS A 21 4.80 -7.38 -3.17
CA HIS A 21 4.04 -8.53 -2.68
C HIS A 21 3.74 -8.45 -1.18
N GLU A 22 4.70 -8.00 -0.36
CA GLU A 22 4.48 -7.77 1.08
C GLU A 22 3.37 -6.73 1.32
N ILE A 23 3.46 -5.55 0.68
CA ILE A 23 2.44 -4.50 0.80
C ILE A 23 1.08 -5.01 0.31
N PHE A 24 1.05 -5.81 -0.76
CA PHE A 24 -0.17 -6.44 -1.22
C PHE A 24 -0.76 -7.40 -0.17
N HIS A 25 0.05 -8.27 0.44
CA HIS A 25 -0.40 -9.18 1.50
C HIS A 25 -0.89 -8.45 2.74
N ASP A 26 -0.21 -7.39 3.17
CA ASP A 26 -0.66 -6.53 4.27
C ASP A 26 -2.03 -5.92 3.94
N THR A 27 -2.20 -5.41 2.71
CA THR A 27 -3.49 -4.86 2.26
C THR A 27 -4.60 -5.90 2.31
N MET A 28 -4.31 -7.15 1.90
CA MET A 28 -5.26 -8.26 1.97
C MET A 28 -5.59 -8.64 3.41
N GLU A 29 -4.63 -8.60 4.32
CA GLU A 29 -4.84 -8.87 5.74
C GLU A 29 -5.75 -7.82 6.40
N PHE A 30 -5.60 -6.54 6.05
CA PHE A 30 -6.51 -5.47 6.46
C PHE A 30 -7.91 -5.63 5.84
N LEU A 31 -8.02 -6.09 4.59
CA LEU A 31 -9.31 -6.40 3.97
C LEU A 31 -10.02 -7.54 4.72
N GLU A 32 -9.30 -8.61 5.07
CA GLU A 32 -9.87 -9.70 5.87
C GLU A 32 -10.29 -9.23 7.26
N LYS A 33 -9.53 -8.31 7.85
CA LYS A 33 -9.84 -7.72 9.15
C LYS A 33 -11.11 -6.88 9.11
N TYR A 34 -11.27 -6.08 8.06
CA TYR A 34 -12.52 -5.34 7.82
C TYR A 34 -13.72 -6.28 7.68
N ILE A 35 -13.61 -7.33 6.86
CA ILE A 35 -14.70 -8.30 6.68
C ILE A 35 -15.06 -9.01 8.01
N GLU A 36 -14.06 -9.35 8.81
CA GLU A 36 -14.24 -9.93 10.15
C GLU A 36 -15.04 -8.99 11.06
N ILE A 37 -14.59 -7.74 11.20
CA ILE A 37 -15.19 -6.74 12.11
C ILE A 37 -16.60 -6.33 11.63
N ALA A 38 -16.80 -6.22 10.32
CA ALA A 38 -18.11 -5.91 9.73
C ALA A 38 -19.13 -7.04 9.90
N GLY A 39 -18.70 -8.24 10.30
CA GLY A 39 -19.59 -9.35 10.62
C GLY A 39 -20.38 -9.88 9.41
N TYR A 40 -19.85 -9.70 8.19
CA TYR A 40 -20.56 -10.06 6.95
C TYR A 40 -20.81 -11.56 6.81
N TYR A 41 -19.95 -12.39 7.42
CA TYR A 41 -20.03 -13.85 7.30
C TYR A 41 -19.94 -14.49 8.69
N PRO A 42 -20.98 -15.23 9.14
CA PRO A 42 -20.93 -15.96 10.40
C PRO A 42 -19.83 -17.02 10.46
N ASP A 43 -19.39 -17.52 9.30
CA ASP A 43 -18.35 -18.54 9.11
C ASP A 43 -17.00 -17.94 8.65
N TRP A 44 -16.78 -16.63 8.82
CA TRP A 44 -15.59 -15.94 8.29
C TRP A 44 -14.26 -16.58 8.72
N HIS A 45 -14.16 -17.04 9.98
CA HIS A 45 -12.95 -17.68 10.48
C HIS A 45 -12.52 -18.93 9.69
N ALA A 46 -13.45 -19.61 9.02
CA ALA A 46 -13.16 -20.76 8.15
C ALA A 46 -12.85 -20.34 6.70
N ARG A 47 -13.21 -19.11 6.30
CA ARG A 47 -13.01 -18.55 4.94
C ARG A 47 -11.69 -17.80 4.79
N ARG A 48 -11.24 -17.14 5.85
CA ARG A 48 -10.04 -16.30 5.87
C ARG A 48 -8.79 -17.08 5.46
N GLN A 49 -7.88 -16.42 4.75
CA GLN A 49 -6.61 -16.96 4.29
C GLN A 49 -5.43 -16.56 5.19
N PHE A 50 -5.61 -15.55 6.06
CA PHE A 50 -4.65 -15.18 7.10
C PHE A 50 -5.16 -15.66 8.48
N PRO A 51 -4.83 -16.89 8.92
CA PRO A 51 -5.39 -17.47 10.15
C PRO A 51 -4.97 -16.74 11.42
N ASN A 52 -3.80 -16.10 11.39
CA ASN A 52 -3.24 -15.40 12.56
C ASN A 52 -3.38 -13.88 12.48
N ASN A 53 -4.19 -13.35 11.55
CA ASN A 53 -4.34 -11.91 11.23
C ASN A 53 -3.62 -10.98 12.23
N GLU A 54 -2.42 -10.55 11.85
CA GLU A 54 -1.43 -9.92 12.73
C GLU A 54 -1.57 -8.40 12.79
N VAL A 55 -2.72 -7.84 12.38
CA VAL A 55 -2.99 -6.40 12.48
C VAL A 55 -2.93 -5.98 13.95
N LYS A 56 -1.81 -5.34 14.33
CA LYS A 56 -1.52 -4.92 15.72
C LYS A 56 -2.30 -3.68 16.16
N ARG A 57 -2.82 -2.91 15.20
CA ARG A 57 -3.59 -1.68 15.48
C ARG A 57 -4.92 -2.05 16.13
N THR A 58 -5.29 -1.34 17.19
CA THR A 58 -6.63 -1.41 17.76
C THR A 58 -7.63 -0.85 16.75
N ILE A 59 -8.72 -1.58 16.51
CA ILE A 59 -9.76 -1.18 15.57
C ILE A 59 -11.10 -1.08 16.30
N ASP A 60 -11.70 0.11 16.26
CA ASP A 60 -12.84 0.50 17.10
C ASP A 60 -14.22 0.31 16.43
N GLY A 61 -14.28 -0.53 15.40
CA GLY A 61 -15.53 -0.87 14.70
C GLY A 61 -15.34 -1.03 13.19
N PRO A 62 -16.41 -1.34 12.45
CA PRO A 62 -16.32 -1.58 11.01
C PRO A 62 -15.93 -0.33 10.22
N GLU A 63 -16.32 0.87 10.67
CA GLU A 63 -15.96 2.13 10.01
C GLU A 63 -14.44 2.41 10.12
N ASP A 64 -13.86 2.28 11.32
CA ASP A 64 -12.40 2.43 11.52
C ASP A 64 -11.62 1.31 10.81
N ALA A 65 -12.17 0.09 10.77
CA ALA A 65 -11.58 -1.00 10.00
C ALA A 65 -11.53 -0.69 8.49
N GLU A 66 -12.61 -0.12 7.95
CA GLU A 66 -12.71 0.26 6.55
C GLU A 66 -11.78 1.43 6.21
N GLU A 67 -11.69 2.42 7.09
CA GLU A 67 -10.76 3.55 6.96
C GLU A 67 -9.31 3.06 6.94
N CYS A 68 -8.93 2.21 7.89
CA CYS A 68 -7.60 1.60 7.94
C CYS A 68 -7.29 0.82 6.66
N PHE A 69 -8.22 -0.01 6.19
CA PHE A 69 -8.07 -0.73 4.94
C PHE A 69 -7.89 0.23 3.75
N SER A 70 -8.68 1.31 3.67
CA SER A 70 -8.59 2.29 2.58
C SER A 70 -7.24 3.03 2.56
N ILE A 71 -6.67 3.32 3.73
CA ILE A 71 -5.33 3.91 3.86
C ILE A 71 -4.25 2.94 3.36
N VAL A 72 -4.32 1.66 3.74
CA VAL A 72 -3.35 0.66 3.29
C VAL A 72 -3.49 0.39 1.79
N LEU A 73 -4.72 0.38 1.26
CA LEU A 73 -5.01 0.27 -0.17
C LEU A 73 -4.43 1.46 -0.96
N LEU A 74 -4.47 2.68 -0.41
CA LEU A 74 -3.78 3.84 -1.00
C LEU A 74 -2.24 3.60 -1.04
N GLY A 75 -1.68 3.00 0.00
CA GLY A 75 -0.27 2.59 0.03
C GLY A 75 0.07 1.60 -1.09
N LEU A 76 -0.75 0.56 -1.27
CA LEU A 76 -0.61 -0.40 -2.36
C LEU A 76 -0.71 0.28 -3.73
N LYS A 77 -1.74 1.10 -3.95
CA LYS A 77 -1.94 1.85 -5.20
C LYS A 77 -0.68 2.65 -5.58
N ASN A 78 -0.13 3.40 -4.63
CA ASN A 78 1.06 4.21 -4.86
C ASN A 78 2.31 3.35 -5.12
N THR A 79 2.41 2.20 -4.46
CA THR A 79 3.49 1.23 -4.67
C THR A 79 3.47 0.66 -6.08
N ILE A 80 2.31 0.26 -6.59
CA ILE A 80 2.18 -0.44 -7.88
C ILE A 80 2.19 0.49 -9.09
N LYS A 81 1.88 1.78 -8.91
CA LYS A 81 1.73 2.80 -9.98
C LYS A 81 2.90 2.85 -10.97
N HIS A 82 4.12 2.63 -10.48
CA HIS A 82 5.34 2.71 -11.28
C HIS A 82 5.99 1.35 -11.53
N LYS A 83 5.35 0.26 -11.10
CA LYS A 83 5.88 -1.09 -11.26
C LYS A 83 5.64 -1.60 -12.69
N PRO A 84 6.50 -2.51 -13.17
CA PRO A 84 6.29 -3.18 -14.45
C PRO A 84 4.94 -3.93 -14.49
N PRO A 85 4.31 -4.05 -15.68
CA PRO A 85 3.03 -4.73 -15.82
C PRO A 85 3.00 -6.18 -15.31
N PHE A 86 4.12 -6.90 -15.36
CA PHE A 86 4.15 -8.29 -14.90
C PHE A 86 3.99 -8.41 -13.38
N ILE A 87 4.51 -7.47 -12.58
CA ILE A 87 4.32 -7.48 -11.11
C ILE A 87 2.85 -7.20 -10.80
N GLN A 88 2.24 -6.24 -11.50
CA GLN A 88 0.80 -5.95 -11.35
C GLN A 88 -0.05 -7.17 -11.70
N GLU A 89 0.32 -7.91 -12.76
CA GLU A 89 -0.35 -9.14 -13.15
C GLU A 89 -0.19 -10.25 -12.09
N GLU A 90 1.00 -10.41 -11.48
CA GLU A 90 1.22 -11.37 -10.38
C GLU A 90 0.26 -11.12 -9.20
N ILE A 91 0.24 -9.90 -8.65
CA ILE A 91 -0.62 -9.58 -7.50
C ILE A 91 -2.12 -9.62 -7.86
N LYS A 92 -2.47 -9.33 -9.11
CA LYS A 92 -3.85 -9.46 -9.60
C LYS A 92 -4.29 -10.92 -9.64
N GLN A 93 -3.43 -11.81 -10.11
CA GLN A 93 -3.70 -13.25 -10.08
C GLN A 93 -3.86 -13.75 -8.65
N GLU A 94 -3.02 -13.29 -7.71
CA GLU A 94 -3.18 -13.60 -6.29
C GLU A 94 -4.51 -13.11 -5.72
N PHE A 95 -4.91 -11.88 -6.06
CA PHE A 95 -6.22 -11.34 -5.65
C PHE A 95 -7.38 -12.23 -6.14
N TYR A 96 -7.32 -12.72 -7.39
CA TYR A 96 -8.33 -13.66 -7.90
C TYR A 96 -8.31 -15.00 -7.15
N ARG A 97 -7.13 -15.55 -6.84
CA ARG A 97 -7.03 -16.76 -6.02
C ARG A 97 -7.62 -16.55 -4.63
N TRP A 98 -7.43 -15.39 -4.03
CA TRP A 98 -8.03 -15.05 -2.74
C TRP A 98 -9.56 -14.99 -2.82
N ILE A 99 -10.13 -14.31 -3.83
CA ILE A 99 -11.59 -14.28 -4.06
C ILE A 99 -12.15 -15.70 -4.20
N SER A 100 -11.49 -16.54 -5.01
CA SER A 100 -11.88 -17.94 -5.20
C SER A 100 -11.82 -18.74 -3.89
N SER A 101 -10.80 -18.50 -3.05
CA SER A 101 -10.57 -19.25 -1.80
C SER A 101 -11.55 -18.90 -0.69
N THR A 102 -11.90 -17.63 -0.54
CA THR A 102 -12.81 -17.16 0.52
C THR A 102 -14.28 -17.56 0.26
N GLY A 103 -14.60 -17.94 -0.98
CA GLY A 103 -15.96 -18.27 -1.41
C GLY A 103 -16.91 -17.06 -1.40
N ILE A 104 -16.35 -15.85 -1.36
CA ILE A 104 -17.09 -14.60 -1.57
C ILE A 104 -17.52 -14.56 -3.04
N ASN A 105 -18.78 -14.23 -3.30
CA ASN A 105 -19.34 -14.15 -4.66
C ASN A 105 -20.47 -13.12 -4.75
N GLU A 106 -20.97 -12.92 -5.97
CA GLU A 106 -22.00 -11.92 -6.29
C GLU A 106 -23.31 -12.09 -5.51
N ASN A 107 -23.61 -13.30 -5.02
CA ASN A 107 -24.86 -13.63 -4.35
C ASN A 107 -24.76 -13.59 -2.82
N ASN A 108 -23.56 -13.61 -2.25
CA ASN A 108 -23.34 -13.61 -0.80
C ASN A 108 -22.50 -12.42 -0.30
N SER A 109 -22.07 -11.53 -1.20
CA SER A 109 -21.33 -10.34 -0.83
C SER A 109 -22.29 -9.16 -0.62
N PRO A 110 -22.24 -8.47 0.54
CA PRO A 110 -23.02 -7.25 0.73
C PRO A 110 -22.55 -6.16 -0.23
N GLU A 111 -23.47 -5.26 -0.61
CA GLU A 111 -23.22 -4.21 -1.62
C GLU A 111 -21.95 -3.39 -1.34
N ARG A 112 -21.74 -2.96 -0.09
CA ARG A 112 -20.54 -2.22 0.31
C ARG A 112 -19.25 -2.98 0.01
N LEU A 113 -19.22 -4.28 0.32
CA LEU A 113 -18.07 -5.13 0.03
C LEU A 113 -17.88 -5.34 -1.48
N GLN A 114 -18.96 -5.48 -2.26
CA GLN A 114 -18.85 -5.58 -3.71
C GLN A 114 -18.17 -4.35 -4.32
N HIS A 115 -18.53 -3.15 -3.88
CA HIS A 115 -17.88 -1.92 -4.34
C HIS A 115 -16.40 -1.86 -3.95
N ILE A 116 -16.06 -2.25 -2.71
CA ILE A 116 -14.66 -2.32 -2.24
C ILE A 116 -13.85 -3.29 -3.10
N LEU A 117 -14.33 -4.51 -3.29
CA LEU A 117 -13.64 -5.53 -4.08
C LEU A 117 -13.49 -5.13 -5.55
N PHE A 118 -14.54 -4.51 -6.12
CA PHE A 118 -14.48 -3.99 -7.47
C PHE A 118 -13.46 -2.86 -7.61
N GLY A 119 -13.44 -1.88 -6.71
CA GLY A 119 -12.48 -0.79 -6.80
C GLY A 119 -11.04 -1.20 -6.43
N PHE A 120 -10.84 -2.21 -5.58
CA PHE A 120 -9.53 -2.88 -5.43
C PHE A 120 -9.07 -3.43 -6.77
N HIS A 121 -9.92 -4.19 -7.46
CA HIS A 121 -9.62 -4.71 -8.80
C HIS A 121 -9.30 -3.58 -9.80
N GLU A 122 -10.04 -2.47 -9.78
CA GLU A 122 -9.75 -1.32 -10.64
C GLU A 122 -8.37 -0.70 -10.35
N ILE A 123 -7.96 -0.62 -9.08
CA ILE A 123 -6.60 -0.18 -8.70
C ILE A 123 -5.53 -1.11 -9.28
N LEU A 124 -5.71 -2.44 -9.17
CA LEU A 124 -4.76 -3.41 -9.71
C LEU A 124 -4.67 -3.35 -11.25
N GLU A 125 -5.73 -2.89 -11.89
CA GLU A 125 -5.79 -2.66 -13.33
C GLU A 125 -5.31 -1.26 -13.76
N GLY A 126 -4.87 -0.43 -12.80
CA GLY A 126 -4.42 0.94 -13.03
C GLY A 126 -5.54 1.96 -13.29
N ARG A 127 -6.81 1.59 -13.11
CA ARG A 127 -8.00 2.45 -13.28
C ARG A 127 -8.44 3.06 -11.95
N SER A 128 -7.58 3.91 -11.39
CA SER A 128 -7.75 4.43 -10.01
C SER A 128 -8.39 5.82 -9.92
N GLU A 129 -9.00 6.31 -11.00
CA GLU A 129 -9.51 7.69 -11.12
C GLU A 129 -10.59 8.01 -10.09
N LYS A 130 -11.50 7.07 -9.82
CA LYS A 130 -12.52 7.24 -8.79
C LYS A 130 -11.90 7.34 -7.41
N PHE A 131 -10.98 6.42 -7.08
CA PHE A 131 -10.29 6.40 -5.80
C PHE A 131 -9.57 7.73 -5.54
N ASP A 132 -8.90 8.28 -6.57
CA ASP A 132 -8.23 9.58 -6.49
C ASP A 132 -9.18 10.75 -6.32
N LYS A 133 -10.36 10.69 -6.94
CA LYS A 133 -11.40 11.70 -6.75
C LYS A 133 -11.95 11.66 -5.32
N ASP A 134 -12.29 10.47 -4.83
CA ASP A 134 -12.80 10.28 -3.46
C ASP A 134 -11.78 10.77 -2.42
N LEU A 135 -10.49 10.49 -2.62
CA LEU A 135 -9.42 10.93 -1.72
C LEU A 135 -9.28 12.47 -1.70
N LYS A 136 -9.31 13.12 -2.87
CA LYS A 136 -9.22 14.59 -2.96
C LYS A 136 -10.38 15.31 -2.29
N ASN A 137 -11.56 14.69 -2.33
CA ASN A 137 -12.79 15.20 -1.73
C ASN A 137 -13.02 14.67 -0.31
N SER A 138 -12.02 14.00 0.28
CA SER A 138 -12.16 13.41 1.60
C SER A 138 -12.26 14.48 2.67
N LYS A 139 -13.15 14.25 3.64
CA LYS A 139 -13.38 15.15 4.76
C LYS A 139 -12.15 15.16 5.65
N GLN A 140 -11.52 16.32 5.80
CA GLN A 140 -10.47 16.51 6.79
C GLN A 140 -11.09 16.52 8.19
N THR A 141 -10.68 15.58 9.03
CA THR A 141 -11.15 15.45 10.42
C THR A 141 -10.30 16.24 11.41
N LEU A 142 -9.08 16.63 11.02
CA LEU A 142 -8.13 17.39 11.82
C LEU A 142 -7.66 18.64 11.08
N ASP A 143 -7.60 19.76 11.79
CA ASP A 143 -6.96 20.98 11.31
C ASP A 143 -5.45 20.76 11.25
N HIS A 144 -4.84 20.99 10.08
CA HIS A 144 -3.40 20.81 9.86
C HIS A 144 -2.53 21.74 10.72
N ASN A 145 -3.08 22.83 11.25
CA ASN A 145 -2.39 23.72 12.18
C ASN A 145 -2.58 23.35 13.65
N SER A 146 -3.35 22.30 13.95
CA SER A 146 -3.64 21.89 15.32
C SER A 146 -2.45 21.15 15.97
N PRO A 147 -2.22 21.32 17.28
CA PRO A 147 -1.28 20.49 18.03
C PRO A 147 -1.61 18.99 17.96
N GLU A 148 -2.90 18.66 17.87
CA GLU A 148 -3.40 17.29 17.72
C GLU A 148 -2.93 16.67 16.41
N TYR A 149 -3.06 17.40 15.29
CA TYR A 149 -2.52 16.96 14.00
C TYR A 149 -1.00 16.72 14.06
N ALA A 150 -0.24 17.64 14.65
CA ALA A 150 1.21 17.48 14.79
C ALA A 150 1.58 16.24 15.63
N LYS A 151 0.80 15.96 16.69
CA LYS A 151 0.98 14.77 17.53
C LYS A 151 0.64 13.49 16.78
N GLU A 152 -0.45 13.47 16.02
CA GLU A 152 -0.82 12.31 15.20
C GLU A 152 0.21 12.05 14.11
N LEU A 153 0.67 13.11 13.42
CA LEU A 153 1.72 13.00 12.41
C LEU A 153 3.03 12.45 13.00
N THR A 154 3.42 12.92 14.18
CA THR A 154 4.60 12.40 14.89
C THR A 154 4.42 10.93 15.28
N THR A 155 3.24 10.57 15.78
CA THR A 155 2.91 9.19 16.16
C THR A 155 2.92 8.28 14.94
N PHE A 156 2.36 8.73 13.82
CA PHE A 156 2.39 8.06 12.54
C PHE A 156 3.84 7.81 12.11
N PHE A 157 4.68 8.84 12.00
CA PHE A 157 6.08 8.67 11.60
C PHE A 157 6.89 7.77 12.55
N ALA A 158 6.63 7.85 13.87
CA ALA A 158 7.28 6.97 14.83
C ALA A 158 6.90 5.50 14.60
N ALA A 159 5.64 5.21 14.28
CA ALA A 159 5.18 3.85 13.98
C ALA A 159 5.84 3.24 12.73
N PHE A 160 6.37 4.05 11.80
CA PHE A 160 7.10 3.56 10.63
C PHE A 160 8.59 3.26 10.89
N GLN A 161 9.17 3.66 12.03
CA GLN A 161 10.61 3.50 12.23
C GLN A 161 11.06 2.03 12.22
N GLU A 162 10.36 1.15 12.94
CA GLU A 162 10.67 -0.28 12.97
C GLU A 162 10.42 -0.95 11.60
N PRO A 163 9.25 -0.76 10.94
CA PRO A 163 9.05 -1.24 9.57
C PRO A 163 10.13 -0.76 8.59
N LEU A 164 10.54 0.52 8.67
CA LEU A 164 11.58 1.05 7.79
C LEU A 164 12.93 0.39 8.02
N GLN A 165 13.27 0.04 9.27
CA GLN A 165 14.50 -0.70 9.54
C GLN A 165 14.43 -2.11 8.97
N ASN A 166 13.32 -2.83 9.18
CA ASN A 166 13.12 -4.15 8.59
C ASN A 166 13.23 -4.11 7.05
N GLN A 167 12.68 -3.07 6.42
CA GLN A 167 12.77 -2.88 4.97
C GLN A 167 14.21 -2.59 4.49
N ARG A 168 15.04 -1.91 5.29
CA ARG A 168 16.47 -1.77 4.99
C ARG A 168 17.19 -3.10 5.06
N ASP A 169 16.93 -3.89 6.11
CA ASP A 169 17.55 -5.20 6.29
C ASP A 169 17.16 -6.14 5.12
N ILE A 170 15.90 -6.09 4.66
CA ILE A 170 15.43 -6.80 3.47
C ILE A 170 16.16 -6.31 2.22
N ALA A 171 16.26 -4.99 2.02
CA ALA A 171 16.96 -4.41 0.87
C ALA A 171 18.43 -4.86 0.81
N GLU A 172 19.14 -4.83 1.94
CA GLU A 172 20.51 -5.32 2.06
C GLU A 172 20.60 -6.81 1.73
N SER A 173 19.67 -7.63 2.24
CA SER A 173 19.65 -9.08 1.96
C SER A 173 19.36 -9.45 0.50
N LEU A 174 18.78 -8.51 -0.26
CA LEU A 174 18.39 -8.65 -1.66
C LEU A 174 19.26 -7.83 -2.62
N GLU A 175 20.32 -7.19 -2.11
CA GLU A 175 21.21 -6.37 -2.92
C GLU A 175 21.82 -7.16 -4.08
N GLY A 176 21.79 -6.58 -5.28
CA GLY A 176 22.31 -7.19 -6.50
C GLY A 176 21.46 -8.32 -7.10
N LYS A 177 20.39 -8.77 -6.42
CA LYS A 177 19.49 -9.80 -6.93
C LYS A 177 18.43 -9.22 -7.87
N LYS A 178 18.12 -9.96 -8.93
CA LYS A 178 17.04 -9.70 -9.87
C LYS A 178 15.72 -10.29 -9.39
N HIS A 179 14.63 -9.77 -9.93
CA HIS A 179 13.26 -10.17 -9.58
C HIS A 179 12.96 -11.67 -9.74
N ASP A 180 13.62 -12.36 -10.68
CA ASP A 180 13.46 -13.80 -10.97
C ASP A 180 14.35 -14.70 -10.11
N GLU A 181 15.26 -14.12 -9.32
CA GLU A 181 16.16 -14.85 -8.41
C GLU A 181 15.55 -15.06 -7.02
N ILE A 182 14.33 -14.56 -6.78
CA ILE A 182 13.57 -14.81 -5.55
C ILE A 182 12.30 -15.61 -5.85
N ASN A 183 11.96 -16.50 -4.92
CA ASN A 183 10.69 -17.21 -4.94
C ASN A 183 9.75 -16.57 -3.92
N ILE A 184 8.61 -16.08 -4.42
CA ILE A 184 7.53 -15.57 -3.58
C ILE A 184 6.46 -16.66 -3.59
N GLU A 185 6.21 -17.24 -2.41
CA GLU A 185 5.22 -18.29 -2.28
C GLU A 185 3.80 -17.69 -2.37
N ASN A 186 2.98 -18.26 -3.25
CA ASN A 186 1.56 -17.92 -3.31
C ASN A 186 0.88 -18.35 -2.01
N LYS A 187 0.22 -17.40 -1.35
CA LYS A 187 -0.48 -17.63 -0.06
C LYS A 187 -1.91 -18.15 -0.21
N PHE A 188 -2.48 -18.16 -1.43
CA PHE A 188 -3.89 -18.43 -1.65
C PHE A 188 -4.14 -19.72 -2.45
N ASN A 189 -5.09 -20.53 -1.98
CA ASN A 189 -5.35 -21.88 -2.50
C ASN A 189 -6.33 -21.94 -3.67
N GLY A 190 -6.84 -20.79 -4.11
CA GLY A 190 -7.91 -20.68 -5.11
C GLY A 190 -7.38 -20.71 -6.53
N THR A 191 -8.32 -20.64 -7.48
CA THR A 191 -8.01 -20.60 -8.91
C THR A 191 -8.23 -19.21 -9.48
N VAL A 192 -7.35 -18.81 -10.40
CA VAL A 192 -7.37 -17.47 -11.03
C VAL A 192 -8.65 -17.32 -11.83
N GLU A 193 -9.01 -18.34 -12.60
CA GLU A 193 -10.15 -18.32 -13.52
C GLU A 193 -11.48 -18.16 -12.79
N GLN A 194 -11.66 -18.87 -11.66
CA GLN A 194 -12.88 -18.76 -10.86
C GLN A 194 -12.97 -17.39 -10.19
N GLY A 195 -11.87 -16.91 -9.61
CA GLY A 195 -11.83 -15.59 -8.95
C GLY A 195 -12.11 -14.45 -9.92
N GLN A 196 -11.50 -14.49 -11.10
CA GLN A 196 -11.76 -13.52 -12.16
C GLN A 196 -13.24 -13.54 -12.58
N GLY A 197 -13.80 -14.73 -12.84
CA GLY A 197 -15.21 -14.86 -13.22
C GLY A 197 -16.18 -14.36 -12.15
N ILE A 198 -15.85 -14.51 -10.87
CA ILE A 198 -16.63 -13.93 -9.76
C ILE A 198 -16.59 -12.40 -9.81
N LEU A 199 -15.41 -11.80 -9.95
CA LEU A 199 -15.26 -10.34 -10.00
C LEU A 199 -15.91 -9.72 -11.22
N GLU A 200 -15.87 -10.37 -12.38
CA GLU A 200 -16.55 -9.89 -13.58
C GLU A 200 -18.06 -9.78 -13.37
N LYS A 201 -18.66 -10.76 -12.67
CA LYS A 201 -20.08 -10.69 -12.30
C LYS A 201 -20.37 -9.60 -11.28
N MET A 202 -19.53 -9.46 -10.25
CA MET A 202 -19.65 -8.36 -9.28
C MET A 202 -19.55 -6.99 -9.96
N ALA A 203 -18.61 -6.82 -10.88
CA ALA A 203 -18.43 -5.60 -11.65
C ALA A 203 -19.69 -5.22 -12.43
N ASN A 204 -20.37 -6.21 -13.04
CA ASN A 204 -21.62 -5.96 -13.75
C ASN A 204 -22.76 -5.52 -12.83
N LEU A 205 -22.83 -6.09 -11.61
CA LEU A 205 -23.77 -5.63 -10.59
C LEU A 205 -23.46 -4.21 -10.14
N VAL A 206 -22.22 -3.96 -9.71
CA VAL A 206 -21.76 -2.66 -9.20
C VAL A 206 -21.98 -1.53 -10.19
N ARG A 207 -21.68 -1.75 -11.48
CA ARG A 207 -21.91 -0.75 -12.54
C ARG A 207 -23.38 -0.43 -12.76
N SER A 208 -24.30 -1.30 -12.34
CA SER A 208 -25.75 -1.06 -12.44
C SER A 208 -26.31 -0.32 -11.23
N LEU A 209 -25.54 -0.22 -10.14
CA LEU A 209 -25.96 0.44 -8.91
C LEU A 209 -25.73 1.96 -9.00
N PRO A 210 -26.52 2.77 -8.27
CA PRO A 210 -26.24 4.20 -8.15
C PRO A 210 -24.83 4.45 -7.61
N GLU A 211 -24.12 5.45 -8.13
CA GLU A 211 -22.79 5.88 -7.65
C GLU A 211 -22.88 6.56 -6.27
N ASN A 212 -23.28 5.81 -5.24
CA ASN A 212 -23.38 6.29 -3.86
C ASN A 212 -22.23 5.78 -2.97
N PHE A 213 -21.30 5.01 -3.54
CA PHE A 213 -20.13 4.49 -2.85
C PHE A 213 -18.96 5.47 -2.93
N ASN A 214 -18.31 5.73 -1.79
CA ASN A 214 -17.04 6.44 -1.70
C ASN A 214 -16.10 5.67 -0.77
N PHE A 215 -14.81 5.59 -1.12
CA PHE A 215 -13.77 4.97 -0.28
C PHE A 215 -13.51 5.77 0.99
N PHE A 216 -13.61 7.09 0.91
CA PHE A 216 -13.36 8.01 2.01
C PHE A 216 -14.63 8.77 2.34
N GLN A 217 -14.81 9.17 3.60
CA GLN A 217 -15.88 10.11 3.97
C GLN A 217 -15.69 11.41 3.18
N GLN A 218 -16.74 11.94 2.55
CA GLN A 218 -16.64 13.09 1.64
C GLN A 218 -17.05 14.41 2.33
N GLU A 219 -16.43 15.55 1.95
CA GLU A 219 -16.79 16.89 2.46
C GLU A 219 -18.24 17.28 2.13
N ASP A 220 -18.68 16.97 0.91
CA ASP A 220 -20.00 17.37 0.37
C ASP A 220 -21.16 16.50 0.85
N GLN A 221 -20.91 15.48 1.69
CA GLN A 221 -21.98 14.79 2.40
C GLN A 221 -22.50 15.69 3.52
N LYS A 222 -23.23 16.73 3.13
CA LYS A 222 -24.07 17.51 4.04
C LYS A 222 -24.90 16.52 4.84
N GLU A 223 -24.76 16.55 6.15
CA GLU A 223 -25.70 15.91 7.07
C GLU A 223 -27.10 16.32 6.64
N ILE A 224 -27.81 15.40 6.01
CA ILE A 224 -29.24 15.54 5.77
C ILE A 224 -29.82 15.35 7.16
N ASN A 225 -30.18 16.45 7.81
CA ASN A 225 -30.94 16.39 9.06
C ASN A 225 -32.24 15.59 8.82
N ALA A 226 -32.88 15.10 9.88
CA ALA A 226 -34.09 14.24 9.81
C ALA A 226 -35.28 14.83 8.99
N ASN A 227 -35.16 16.08 8.52
CA ASN A 227 -36.13 16.80 7.71
C ASN A 227 -35.71 16.99 6.24
N GLY A 228 -34.63 16.36 5.75
CA GLY A 228 -34.30 16.36 4.33
C GLY A 228 -33.69 17.65 3.79
N GLN A 229 -33.21 18.56 4.64
CA GLN A 229 -32.66 19.85 4.19
C GLN A 229 -31.14 19.91 4.34
N PRO A 230 -30.42 20.41 3.31
CA PRO A 230 -28.98 20.62 3.38
C PRO A 230 -28.64 21.66 4.45
N SER A 231 -27.82 21.28 5.44
CA SER A 231 -27.25 22.23 6.40
C SER A 231 -26.43 23.28 5.66
N LYS A 232 -26.71 24.57 5.94
CA LYS A 232 -25.98 25.70 5.37
C LYS A 232 -24.71 25.93 6.19
N ASN A 233 -23.62 25.32 5.79
CA ASN A 233 -22.29 25.87 6.10
C ASN A 233 -21.76 26.48 4.80
N GLU A 234 -21.61 27.80 4.79
CA GLU A 234 -20.94 28.54 3.72
C GLU A 234 -19.45 28.17 3.70
N PRO A 235 -18.84 27.89 2.54
CA PRO A 235 -17.40 27.76 2.46
C PRO A 235 -16.78 29.16 2.58
N ALA A 236 -15.77 29.28 3.45
CA ALA A 236 -14.92 30.46 3.49
C ALA A 236 -14.05 30.49 2.22
N GLU A 237 -14.18 31.55 1.43
CA GLU A 237 -13.23 31.91 0.38
C GLU A 237 -11.85 32.16 1.02
N ASN A 238 -10.92 31.23 0.87
CA ASN A 238 -9.51 31.51 1.07
C ASN A 238 -8.88 31.77 -0.30
N ASP A 239 -8.68 33.05 -0.59
CA ASP A 239 -7.83 33.55 -1.67
C ASP A 239 -6.38 33.06 -1.44
N ASP A 240 -5.95 32.06 -2.21
CA ASP A 240 -4.56 31.62 -2.20
C ASP A 240 -3.77 32.44 -3.24
N HIS A 241 -3.04 33.44 -2.73
CA HIS A 241 -2.06 34.20 -3.49
C HIS A 241 -0.88 33.29 -3.87
N MET A 242 -0.89 32.82 -5.11
CA MET A 242 0.26 32.21 -5.77
C MET A 242 1.47 33.14 -5.73
N ILE A 243 2.42 32.87 -4.83
CA ILE A 243 3.79 33.38 -4.91
C ILE A 243 4.51 32.56 -5.99
N THR A 244 4.68 33.14 -7.17
CA THR A 244 5.58 32.61 -8.20
C THR A 244 7.00 33.13 -7.92
N ASP A 245 7.85 32.31 -7.30
CA ASP A 245 9.28 32.58 -7.26
C ASP A 245 10.02 31.77 -8.32
N ASN A 246 10.61 32.55 -9.21
CA ASN A 246 11.38 32.22 -10.39
C ASN A 246 12.85 32.05 -9.95
N ALA A 247 13.41 30.84 -10.00
CA ALA A 247 14.81 30.59 -9.65
C ALA A 247 15.59 30.01 -10.84
N ASN A 248 15.89 30.88 -11.81
CA ASN A 248 17.09 30.73 -12.63
C ASN A 248 18.30 31.06 -11.75
N GLY A 249 18.97 30.05 -11.21
CA GLY A 249 20.27 30.16 -10.56
C GLY A 249 21.30 29.32 -11.29
N GLU A 250 22.26 29.98 -11.94
CA GLU A 250 23.43 29.34 -12.55
C GLU A 250 24.22 28.49 -11.53
N PRO A 251 24.83 27.36 -11.96
CA PRO A 251 25.74 26.60 -11.12
C PRO A 251 27.08 27.33 -10.96
N PRO A 252 27.66 27.42 -9.76
CA PRO A 252 28.99 27.99 -9.59
C PRO A 252 30.06 27.03 -10.15
N LYS A 253 30.96 27.63 -10.94
CA LYS A 253 32.11 27.02 -11.59
C LYS A 253 33.24 26.71 -10.59
N ASP A 254 33.95 25.63 -10.85
CA ASP A 254 35.13 25.13 -10.16
C ASP A 254 36.22 26.18 -9.87
N LYS A 255 36.95 25.98 -8.77
CA LYS A 255 38.42 26.14 -8.76
C LYS A 255 39.11 25.12 -7.83
N PRO A 256 40.35 24.69 -8.17
CA PRO A 256 40.98 23.51 -7.57
C PRO A 256 42.09 23.81 -6.56
N ALA A 257 42.48 22.70 -5.89
CA ALA A 257 43.77 22.35 -5.28
C ALA A 257 44.17 23.00 -3.94
N GLU A 258 44.46 22.14 -2.96
CA GLU A 258 45.80 22.14 -2.35
C GLU A 258 46.16 20.79 -1.70
N ASN A 259 47.41 20.42 -1.91
CA ASN A 259 48.07 19.19 -1.46
C ASN A 259 48.38 19.24 0.04
N GLY A 260 48.30 18.09 0.70
CA GLY A 260 48.86 17.88 2.03
C GLY A 260 49.48 16.49 2.13
N ASP A 261 50.78 16.42 1.84
CA ASP A 261 51.65 15.29 2.12
C ASP A 261 51.62 14.88 3.60
N GLY A 262 51.65 13.58 3.84
CA GLY A 262 51.73 12.99 5.17
C GLY A 262 51.95 11.48 5.15
N MET A 263 53.12 11.05 4.66
CA MET A 263 53.70 9.74 4.98
C MET A 263 53.80 9.55 6.50
N VAL A 264 53.47 8.36 7.02
CA VAL A 264 54.42 7.41 7.66
C VAL A 264 53.68 6.11 8.01
N THR A 265 54.41 5.03 7.79
CA THR A 265 54.15 3.60 7.97
C THR A 265 53.83 3.18 9.40
N ASP A 266 53.12 2.07 9.58
CA ASP A 266 53.73 0.90 10.22
C ASP A 266 52.91 -0.40 10.05
N ASN A 267 53.66 -1.43 9.67
CA ASN A 267 53.31 -2.84 9.63
C ASN A 267 53.12 -3.38 11.05
N ALA A 268 52.13 -4.25 11.24
CA ALA A 268 52.25 -5.36 12.19
C ALA A 268 51.34 -6.53 11.79
N ASN A 269 51.97 -7.55 11.19
CA ASN A 269 51.48 -8.93 11.13
C ASN A 269 51.19 -9.45 12.55
N GLY A 270 50.08 -10.18 12.71
CA GLY A 270 49.78 -10.88 13.96
C GLY A 270 48.59 -11.84 13.85
N GLU A 271 48.78 -12.98 13.19
CA GLU A 271 48.06 -14.23 13.46
C GLU A 271 49.11 -15.28 13.92
N PRO A 272 48.73 -16.39 14.58
CA PRO A 272 47.66 -16.63 15.57
C PRO A 272 48.22 -17.42 16.79
N PRO A 273 47.37 -17.93 17.70
CA PRO A 273 47.64 -19.27 18.23
C PRO A 273 46.48 -20.24 18.06
N GLN A 274 46.88 -21.45 17.66
CA GLN A 274 46.10 -22.67 17.62
C GLN A 274 45.82 -23.16 19.04
N ASP A 275 44.58 -23.58 19.32
CA ASP A 275 44.29 -24.51 20.40
C ASP A 275 43.62 -25.77 19.87
N LYS A 276 44.17 -26.91 20.30
CA LYS A 276 43.76 -28.27 20.00
C LYS A 276 42.59 -28.70 20.91
N PRO A 277 41.83 -29.75 20.52
CA PRO A 277 40.68 -30.22 21.28
C PRO A 277 41.11 -31.08 22.47
N ALA A 278 40.33 -31.04 23.55
CA ALA A 278 40.37 -32.02 24.63
C ALA A 278 39.32 -33.11 24.37
N GLU A 279 39.79 -34.34 24.27
CA GLU A 279 39.01 -35.57 24.39
C GLU A 279 38.50 -35.72 25.84
N ASN A 280 37.21 -36.06 25.96
CA ASN A 280 36.69 -37.10 26.86
C ASN A 280 35.22 -37.39 26.52
#